data_AF-A0A527MLK8-F1
#
_entry.id   AF-A0A527MLK8-F1
#
_cell.length_a   1.000
_cell.length_b   1.000
_cell.length_c   1.000
_cell.angle_alpha   90.00
_cell.angle_beta   90.00
_cell.angle_gamma   90.00
#
_symmetry.space_group_name_H-M   'P 1'
#
loop_
_entity.id
_entity.type
_entity.pdbx_description
1 polymer ?
#
loop_
_entity_poly.entity_id
_entity_poly.type
_entity_poly.pdbx_seq_one_letter_code
_entity_poly.pdbx_strand_id
1 'polypeptide(L)'
;MTATAANAGERRRYWFSIAALAVVLPAAILVHTGDTIREWLRDMRDPIAVESGALQRYAGADWRLTGLARLPGSLPKTAVVLAEFEATVDDPAQLAENRCQVALTDDRGRRWQPAFLPESAVHKAKPAAADKPHCGLFEGTSTGDTIMMAESFVVPEDAKSLALSVSLSGALPAYLLFR
;
A
#
# COMPACT_ATOMS: atom_id res chain seq x y z
N MET A 1 -29.47 -52.59 36.61
CA MET A 1 -29.86 -51.64 35.54
C MET A 1 -28.87 -50.48 35.54
N THR A 2 -27.76 -50.55 34.78
CA THR A 2 -26.73 -49.49 34.76
C THR A 2 -25.96 -49.40 33.42
N ALA A 3 -26.59 -49.76 32.29
CA ALA A 3 -25.92 -49.76 30.98
C ALA A 3 -26.20 -48.53 30.10
N THR A 4 -27.20 -47.70 30.44
CA THR A 4 -27.67 -46.61 29.55
C THR A 4 -26.93 -45.28 29.76
N ALA A 5 -26.32 -45.03 30.92
CA ALA A 5 -25.68 -43.75 31.23
C ALA A 5 -24.28 -43.59 30.60
N ALA A 6 -23.50 -44.69 30.51
CA ALA A 6 -22.15 -44.66 29.93
C ALA A 6 -22.17 -44.32 28.43
N ASN A 7 -23.15 -44.87 27.71
CA ASN A 7 -23.32 -44.72 26.25
C ASN A 7 -23.66 -43.28 25.80
N ALA A 8 -24.38 -42.53 26.63
CA ALA A 8 -24.74 -41.14 26.33
C ALA A 8 -23.53 -40.20 26.46
N GLY A 9 -22.63 -40.46 27.40
CA GLY A 9 -21.41 -39.69 27.62
C GLY A 9 -20.37 -39.87 26.52
N GLU A 10 -20.16 -41.10 26.05
CA GLU A 10 -19.25 -41.41 24.94
C GLU A 10 -19.75 -40.84 23.61
N ARG A 11 -21.04 -40.99 23.32
CA ARG A 11 -21.65 -40.43 22.10
C ARG A 11 -21.59 -38.89 22.05
N ARG A 12 -21.73 -38.24 23.21
CA ARG A 12 -21.60 -36.78 23.34
C ARG A 12 -20.14 -36.34 23.17
N ARG A 13 -19.18 -37.06 23.74
CA ARG A 13 -17.73 -36.80 23.52
C ARG A 13 -17.32 -37.00 22.07
N TYR A 14 -17.80 -38.06 21.42
CA TYR A 14 -17.56 -38.31 20.00
C TYR A 14 -18.06 -37.15 19.12
N TRP A 15 -19.27 -36.65 19.37
CA TRP A 15 -19.82 -35.50 18.66
C TRP A 15 -19.05 -34.20 18.91
N PHE A 16 -18.59 -33.96 20.15
CA PHE A 16 -17.71 -32.83 20.44
C PHE A 16 -16.36 -32.95 19.75
N SER A 17 -15.78 -34.15 19.64
CA SER A 17 -14.55 -34.37 18.88
C SER A 17 -14.73 -34.11 17.40
N ILE A 18 -15.84 -34.54 16.78
CA ILE A 18 -16.15 -34.23 15.38
C ILE A 18 -16.37 -32.73 15.18
N ALA A 19 -17.14 -32.08 16.05
CA ALA A 19 -17.39 -30.64 15.97
C ALA A 19 -16.09 -29.84 16.15
N ALA A 20 -15.24 -30.25 17.10
CA ALA A 20 -13.92 -29.65 17.28
C ALA A 20 -13.04 -29.87 16.04
N LEU A 21 -13.04 -31.06 15.45
CA LEU A 21 -12.30 -31.34 14.23
C LEU A 21 -12.78 -30.46 13.07
N ALA A 22 -14.10 -30.31 12.91
CA ALA A 22 -14.71 -29.48 11.89
C ALA A 22 -14.41 -27.98 12.04
N VAL A 23 -14.01 -27.52 13.23
CA VAL A 23 -13.57 -26.13 13.47
C VAL A 23 -12.05 -25.98 13.36
N VAL A 24 -11.30 -26.93 13.91
CA VAL A 24 -9.83 -26.88 13.95
C VAL A 24 -9.22 -27.08 12.57
N LEU A 25 -9.78 -27.97 11.73
CA LEU A 25 -9.29 -28.20 10.37
C LEU A 25 -9.35 -26.93 9.50
N PRO A 26 -10.52 -26.25 9.37
CA PRO A 26 -10.58 -25.00 8.61
C PRO A 26 -9.69 -23.91 9.20
N ALA A 27 -9.62 -23.79 10.53
CA ALA A 27 -8.78 -22.79 11.18
C ALA A 27 -7.28 -23.02 10.87
N ALA A 28 -6.82 -24.27 10.93
CA ALA A 28 -5.44 -24.62 10.59
C ALA A 28 -5.14 -24.39 9.10
N ILE A 29 -6.08 -24.72 8.21
CA ILE A 29 -5.96 -24.43 6.77
C ILE A 29 -5.86 -22.93 6.56
N LEU A 30 -6.73 -22.12 7.18
CA LEU A 30 -6.75 -20.67 7.03
C LEU A 30 -5.44 -20.01 7.48
N VAL A 31 -4.81 -20.53 8.54
CA VAL A 31 -3.51 -20.06 9.03
C VAL A 31 -2.40 -20.40 8.05
N HIS A 32 -2.43 -21.58 7.42
CA HIS A 32 -1.39 -22.00 6.49
C HIS A 32 -1.56 -21.46 5.06
N THR A 33 -2.78 -21.29 4.57
CA THR A 33 -3.05 -20.77 3.22
C THR A 33 -3.07 -19.24 3.19
N GLY A 34 -3.03 -18.57 4.34
CA GLY A 34 -3.01 -17.11 4.42
C GLY A 34 -1.85 -16.48 3.63
N ASP A 35 -0.66 -17.08 3.66
CA ASP A 35 0.50 -16.56 2.93
C ASP A 35 0.37 -16.82 1.42
N THR A 36 -0.16 -17.97 1.00
CA THR A 36 -0.46 -18.27 -0.41
C THR A 36 -1.53 -17.35 -0.98
N ILE A 37 -2.58 -17.03 -0.22
CA ILE A 37 -3.64 -16.09 -0.63
C ILE A 37 -3.07 -14.67 -0.75
N ARG A 38 -2.16 -14.27 0.16
CA ARG A 38 -1.48 -12.97 0.09
C ARG A 38 -0.54 -12.87 -1.11
N GLU A 39 0.19 -13.93 -1.42
CA GLU A 39 1.04 -14.00 -2.62
C GLU A 39 0.19 -13.93 -3.89
N TRP A 40 -0.91 -14.67 -3.96
CA TRP A 40 -1.85 -14.60 -5.07
C TRP A 40 -2.48 -13.20 -5.25
N LEU A 41 -2.81 -12.53 -4.15
CA LEU A 41 -3.25 -11.12 -4.15
C LEU A 41 -2.16 -10.13 -4.60
N ARG A 42 -0.87 -10.46 -4.40
CA ARG A 42 0.26 -9.67 -4.90
C ARG A 42 0.46 -9.90 -6.39
N ASP A 43 0.38 -11.15 -6.85
CA ASP A 43 0.47 -11.53 -8.27
C ASP A 43 -0.68 -10.99 -9.11
N MET A 44 -1.84 -10.73 -8.49
CA MET A 44 -2.94 -10.05 -9.16
C MET A 44 -2.65 -8.58 -9.48
N ARG A 45 -1.64 -7.95 -8.86
CA ARG A 45 -1.26 -6.58 -9.19
C ARG A 45 -0.16 -6.61 -10.24
N ASP A 46 -0.31 -5.79 -11.28
CA ASP A 46 0.63 -5.75 -12.40
C ASP A 46 1.53 -4.52 -12.28
N PRO A 47 2.76 -4.65 -11.74
CA PRO A 47 3.67 -3.52 -11.57
C PRO A 47 4.27 -3.09 -12.90
N ILE A 48 4.04 -1.84 -13.26
CA ILE A 48 4.80 -1.14 -14.30
C ILE A 48 6.04 -0.56 -13.63
N ALA A 49 7.19 -1.21 -13.82
CA ALA A 49 8.46 -0.73 -13.31
C ALA A 49 8.93 0.51 -14.08
N VAL A 50 9.22 1.58 -13.36
CA VAL A 50 9.65 2.86 -13.94
C VAL A 50 10.91 3.33 -13.22
N GLU A 51 11.91 3.78 -13.97
CA GLU A 51 13.11 4.39 -13.39
C GLU A 51 12.79 5.76 -12.78
N SER A 52 13.39 6.09 -11.65
CA SER A 52 13.28 7.43 -11.06
C SER A 52 13.64 8.52 -12.07
N GLY A 53 12.78 9.54 -12.20
CA GLY A 53 12.93 10.62 -13.17
C GLY A 53 12.42 10.32 -14.59
N ALA A 54 12.11 9.07 -14.92
CA ALA A 54 11.50 8.72 -16.20
C ALA A 54 10.01 9.12 -16.23
N LEU A 55 9.53 9.44 -17.44
CA LEU A 55 8.13 9.73 -17.71
C LEU A 55 7.40 8.44 -18.07
N GLN A 56 6.25 8.18 -17.45
CA GLN A 56 5.42 7.02 -17.74
C GLN A 56 3.94 7.39 -17.84
N ARG A 57 3.32 7.10 -19.00
CA ARG A 57 1.87 7.21 -19.19
C ARG A 57 1.15 6.19 -18.33
N TYR A 58 0.18 6.64 -17.54
CA TYR A 58 -0.68 5.77 -16.73
C TYR A 58 -1.96 6.52 -16.32
N ALA A 59 -3.10 5.87 -16.58
CA ALA A 59 -4.41 6.27 -16.06
C ALA A 59 -4.77 7.76 -16.27
N GLY A 60 -4.56 8.25 -17.49
CA GLY A 60 -4.96 9.59 -17.90
C GLY A 60 -3.93 10.69 -17.61
N ALA A 61 -2.72 10.33 -17.18
CA ALA A 61 -1.62 11.28 -17.02
C ALA A 61 -0.26 10.67 -17.35
N ASP A 62 0.71 11.53 -17.64
CA ASP A 62 2.12 11.19 -17.68
C ASP A 62 2.74 11.45 -16.31
N TRP A 63 3.24 10.40 -15.67
CA TRP A 63 3.75 10.44 -14.30
C TRP A 63 5.27 10.47 -14.28
N ARG A 64 5.84 11.17 -13.30
CA ARG A 64 7.28 11.19 -13.06
C ARG A 64 7.61 11.34 -11.59
N LEU A 65 8.50 10.49 -11.08
CA LEU A 65 9.10 10.69 -9.76
C LEU A 65 10.23 11.72 -9.87
N THR A 66 10.07 12.88 -9.22
CA THR A 66 11.01 14.00 -9.31
C THR A 66 12.02 14.02 -8.17
N GLY A 67 11.68 13.42 -7.03
CA GLY A 67 12.60 13.31 -5.91
C GLY A 67 12.18 12.29 -4.87
N LEU A 68 13.15 11.62 -4.27
CA LEU A 68 12.95 10.78 -3.10
C LEU A 68 14.02 11.12 -2.07
N ALA A 69 13.65 11.94 -1.08
CA ALA A 69 14.56 12.45 -0.07
C ALA A 69 14.34 11.76 1.27
N ARG A 70 15.42 11.38 1.93
CA ARG A 70 15.38 10.92 3.33
C ARG A 70 15.71 12.06 4.26
N LEU A 71 14.86 12.25 5.26
CA LEU A 71 14.93 13.26 6.30
C LEU A 71 15.02 12.58 7.68
N PRO A 72 15.61 13.26 8.68
CA PRO A 72 15.59 12.77 10.06
C PRO A 72 14.15 12.57 10.56
N GLY A 73 13.90 11.43 11.22
CA GLY A 73 12.61 11.19 11.87
C GLY A 73 12.48 11.94 13.18
N SER A 74 11.23 12.18 13.61
CA SER A 74 10.93 12.72 14.94
C SER A 74 11.01 11.66 16.05
N LEU A 75 10.99 10.37 15.70
CA LEU A 75 11.06 9.25 16.62
C LEU A 75 12.41 8.52 16.53
N PRO A 76 12.91 7.92 17.62
CA PRO A 76 14.16 7.17 17.61
C PRO A 76 14.15 6.04 16.58
N LYS A 77 15.25 5.87 15.83
CA LYS A 77 15.42 4.83 14.80
C LYS A 77 14.39 4.89 13.67
N THR A 78 13.82 6.07 13.41
CA THR A 78 12.92 6.31 12.30
C THR A 78 13.47 7.40 11.38
N ALA A 79 13.12 7.30 10.10
CA ALA A 79 13.40 8.33 9.11
C ALA A 79 12.08 8.76 8.47
N VAL A 80 12.00 10.03 8.09
CA VAL A 80 10.92 10.51 7.21
C VAL A 80 11.43 10.43 5.78
N VAL A 81 10.66 9.82 4.89
CA VAL A 81 10.94 9.80 3.46
C VAL A 81 9.93 10.72 2.79
N LEU A 82 10.42 11.70 2.06
CA LEU A 82 9.64 12.62 1.24
C LEU A 82 9.73 12.17 -0.22
N ALA A 83 8.61 11.81 -0.81
CA ALA A 83 8.49 11.51 -2.24
C ALA A 83 7.84 12.70 -2.94
N GLU A 84 8.55 13.28 -3.88
CA GLU A 84 8.05 14.34 -4.75
C GLU A 84 7.85 13.75 -6.15
N PHE A 85 6.66 13.91 -6.70
CA PHE A 85 6.30 13.37 -8.00
C PHE A 85 5.30 14.29 -8.67
N GLU A 86 5.17 14.16 -9.98
CA GLU A 86 4.27 14.99 -10.77
C GLU A 86 3.44 14.12 -11.70
N ALA A 87 2.26 14.65 -12.03
CA ALA A 87 1.37 14.10 -13.04
C ALA A 87 1.02 15.21 -14.04
N THR A 88 1.38 15.01 -15.30
CA THR A 88 0.96 15.86 -16.41
C THR A 88 -0.31 15.28 -17.01
N VAL A 89 -1.41 16.03 -16.92
CA VAL A 89 -2.75 15.55 -17.28
C VAL A 89 -2.88 15.38 -18.78
N ASP A 90 -3.28 14.19 -19.22
CA ASP A 90 -3.58 13.87 -20.62
C ASP A 90 -5.11 13.78 -20.79
N ASP A 91 -5.76 12.97 -19.95
CA ASP A 91 -7.22 12.81 -19.84
C ASP A 91 -7.71 13.20 -18.43
N PRO A 92 -8.20 14.44 -18.25
CA PRO A 92 -8.66 14.93 -16.95
C PRO A 92 -9.91 14.21 -16.45
N ALA A 93 -10.78 13.73 -17.34
CA ALA A 93 -12.00 13.03 -16.95
C ALA A 93 -11.65 11.67 -16.35
N GLN A 94 -10.78 10.92 -17.04
CA GLN A 94 -10.27 9.66 -16.50
C GLN A 94 -9.53 9.89 -15.17
N LEU A 95 -8.66 10.89 -15.08
CA LEU A 95 -7.89 11.14 -13.86
C LEU A 95 -8.78 11.52 -12.66
N ALA A 96 -9.81 12.34 -12.87
CA ALA A 96 -10.71 12.81 -11.81
C ALA A 96 -11.61 11.72 -11.21
N GLU A 97 -11.94 10.67 -11.98
CA GLU A 97 -12.72 9.53 -11.50
C GLU A 97 -11.95 8.61 -10.54
N ASN A 98 -10.63 8.79 -10.46
CA ASN A 98 -9.74 7.88 -9.74
C ASN A 98 -9.34 8.39 -8.35
N ARG A 99 -9.39 7.49 -7.36
CA ARG A 99 -8.72 7.73 -6.07
C ARG A 99 -7.25 7.36 -6.19
N CYS A 100 -6.37 8.34 -6.01
CA CYS A 100 -4.94 8.06 -5.92
C CYS A 100 -4.60 7.39 -4.60
N GLN A 101 -3.77 6.34 -4.69
CA GLN A 101 -3.15 5.70 -3.56
C GLN A 101 -1.67 5.55 -3.85
N VAL A 102 -0.86 6.06 -2.93
CA VAL A 102 0.59 5.87 -2.96
C VAL A 102 1.03 5.00 -1.79
N ALA A 103 2.14 4.29 -1.97
CA ALA A 103 2.81 3.62 -0.87
C ALA A 103 4.29 3.44 -1.17
N LEU A 104 5.09 3.43 -0.11
CA LEU A 104 6.52 3.15 -0.19
C LEU A 104 6.76 1.67 0.09
N THR A 105 7.64 1.02 -0.67
CA THR A 105 8.01 -0.39 -0.47
C THR A 105 9.53 -0.54 -0.45
N ASP A 106 10.07 -1.45 0.37
CA ASP A 106 11.51 -1.78 0.34
C ASP A 106 11.79 -3.11 -0.37
N ASP A 107 13.08 -3.45 -0.48
CA ASP A 107 13.58 -4.72 -1.03
C ASP A 107 13.12 -5.96 -0.25
N ARG A 108 12.73 -5.80 1.03
CA ARG A 108 12.14 -6.85 1.87
C ARG A 108 10.62 -6.98 1.71
N GLY A 109 10.00 -6.17 0.85
CA GLY A 109 8.56 -6.18 0.61
C GLY A 109 7.74 -5.56 1.75
N ARG A 110 8.37 -4.84 2.69
CA ARG A 110 7.65 -4.04 3.69
C ARG A 110 7.01 -2.85 2.99
N ARG A 111 5.76 -2.53 3.32
CA ARG A 111 4.98 -1.45 2.70
C ARG A 111 4.56 -0.42 3.74
N TRP A 112 4.72 0.86 3.43
CA TRP A 112 4.33 1.99 4.27
C TRP A 112 3.34 2.89 3.54
N GLN A 113 2.30 3.31 4.26
CA GLN A 113 1.33 4.31 3.78
C GLN A 113 1.83 5.73 4.10
N PRO A 114 1.35 6.75 3.38
CA PRO A 114 1.63 8.13 3.72
C PRO A 114 1.25 8.42 5.17
N ALA A 115 2.10 9.16 5.86
CA ALA A 115 1.83 9.67 7.19
C ALA A 115 1.32 11.10 7.05
N PHE A 116 0.22 11.44 7.74
CA PHE A 116 -0.32 12.80 7.80
C PHE A 116 0.42 13.69 8.83
N LEU A 117 1.16 13.09 9.76
CA LEU A 117 1.89 13.75 10.85
C LEU A 117 3.32 14.31 10.58
N PRO A 118 3.99 14.11 9.42
CA PRO A 118 5.36 14.56 9.20
C PRO A 118 5.47 15.99 8.64
N GLU A 119 4.36 16.72 8.48
CA GLU A 119 4.37 18.13 8.03
C GLU A 119 5.42 18.95 8.78
N SER A 120 5.56 18.81 10.10
CA SER A 120 6.52 19.62 10.87
C SER A 120 8.00 19.37 10.54
N ALA A 121 8.38 18.13 10.17
CA ALA A 121 9.76 17.79 9.80
C ALA A 121 10.04 18.17 8.34
N VAL A 122 9.09 17.90 7.45
CA VAL A 122 9.16 18.27 6.03
C VAL A 122 9.15 19.79 5.89
N HIS A 123 8.28 20.51 6.60
CA HIS A 123 8.18 21.96 6.53
C HIS A 123 9.47 22.66 7.00
N LYS A 124 10.18 22.10 7.99
CA LYS A 124 11.50 22.61 8.42
C LYS A 124 12.61 22.36 7.41
N ALA A 125 12.64 21.18 6.78
CA ALA A 125 13.75 20.78 5.90
C ALA A 125 13.53 21.17 4.42
N LYS A 126 12.28 21.13 3.96
CA LYS A 126 11.81 21.28 2.57
C LYS A 126 10.44 21.99 2.54
N PRO A 127 10.35 23.27 2.91
CA PRO A 127 9.09 24.01 2.97
C PRO A 127 8.32 24.00 1.64
N ALA A 128 9.04 24.16 0.51
CA ALA A 128 8.45 24.12 -0.82
C ALA A 128 7.77 22.79 -1.20
N ALA A 129 8.08 21.70 -0.50
CA ALA A 129 7.43 20.41 -0.69
C ALA A 129 6.30 20.16 0.32
N ALA A 130 6.31 20.86 1.46
CA ALA A 130 5.26 20.75 2.47
C ALA A 130 3.93 21.36 2.01
N ASP A 131 4.00 22.40 1.18
CA ASP A 131 2.80 23.10 0.67
C ASP A 131 2.23 22.44 -0.60
N LYS A 132 2.86 21.38 -1.12
CA LYS A 132 2.38 20.68 -2.31
C LYS A 132 1.16 19.82 -1.96
N PRO A 133 0.18 19.70 -2.87
CA PRO A 133 -0.96 18.82 -2.65
C PRO A 133 -0.54 17.35 -2.51
N HIS A 134 -1.29 16.63 -1.67
CA HIS A 134 -1.25 15.18 -1.59
C HIS A 134 -1.89 14.54 -2.83
N CYS A 135 -1.62 13.25 -3.02
CA CYS A 135 -2.17 12.50 -4.14
C CYS A 135 -3.69 12.31 -3.97
N GLY A 136 -4.48 12.81 -4.93
CA GLY A 136 -5.93 12.65 -4.95
C GLY A 136 -6.74 13.92 -5.17
N LEU A 137 -6.09 15.08 -5.30
CA LEU A 137 -6.74 16.35 -5.67
C LEU A 137 -6.57 16.61 -7.18
N PHE A 138 -7.44 16.01 -7.99
CA PHE A 138 -7.44 16.18 -9.46
C PHE A 138 -8.67 16.93 -10.00
N GLU A 139 -9.54 17.44 -9.11
CA GLU A 139 -10.73 18.18 -9.54
C GLU A 139 -10.35 19.51 -10.20
N GLY A 140 -10.97 19.83 -11.34
CA GLY A 140 -10.77 21.10 -12.04
C GLY A 140 -9.49 21.19 -12.88
N THR A 141 -8.72 20.10 -13.02
CA THR A 141 -7.53 20.07 -13.88
C THR A 141 -7.91 19.94 -15.34
N SER A 142 -7.13 20.57 -16.22
CA SER A 142 -7.28 20.52 -17.68
C SER A 142 -6.15 19.71 -18.33
N THR A 143 -6.37 19.23 -19.55
CA THR A 143 -5.31 18.60 -20.36
C THR A 143 -4.11 19.54 -20.50
N GLY A 144 -2.91 19.02 -20.22
CA GLY A 144 -1.65 19.75 -20.22
C GLY A 144 -1.24 20.31 -18.86
N ASP A 145 -2.14 20.36 -17.87
CA ASP A 145 -1.80 20.82 -16.53
C ASP A 145 -0.80 19.86 -15.88
N THR A 146 0.20 20.41 -15.19
CA THR A 146 1.18 19.62 -14.42
C THR A 146 0.94 19.83 -12.94
N ILE A 147 0.61 18.74 -12.25
CA ILE A 147 0.32 18.74 -10.82
C ILE A 147 1.54 18.22 -10.08
N MET A 148 2.20 19.09 -9.32
CA MET A 148 3.33 18.71 -8.48
C MET A 148 2.84 18.29 -7.10
N MET A 149 3.06 17.03 -6.75
CA MET A 149 2.61 16.43 -5.50
C MET A 149 3.79 16.09 -4.60
N ALA A 150 3.51 16.00 -3.30
CA ALA A 150 4.46 15.47 -2.33
C ALA A 150 3.75 14.58 -1.33
N GLU A 151 4.39 13.46 -1.01
CA GLU A 151 3.90 12.52 0.00
C GLU A 151 5.03 12.17 0.94
N SER A 152 4.68 11.91 2.20
CA SER A 152 5.66 11.71 3.25
C SER A 152 5.37 10.43 4.02
N PHE A 153 6.42 9.70 4.34
CA PHE A 153 6.34 8.35 4.90
C PHE A 153 7.25 8.27 6.12
N VAL A 154 6.81 7.60 7.17
CA VAL A 154 7.67 7.27 8.32
C VAL A 154 8.12 5.83 8.17
N VAL A 155 9.43 5.63 8.02
CA VAL A 155 10.05 4.32 7.86
C VAL A 155 11.07 4.07 8.96
N PRO A 156 11.37 2.80 9.29
CA PRO A 156 12.55 2.47 10.07
C PRO A 156 13.83 2.95 9.37
N GLU A 157 14.84 3.39 10.13
CA GLU A 157 16.12 3.82 9.56
C GLU A 157 16.81 2.72 8.72
N ASP A 158 16.57 1.45 9.05
CA ASP A 158 17.15 0.29 8.38
C ASP A 158 16.52 0.00 7.00
N ALA A 159 15.42 0.65 6.64
CA ALA A 159 14.79 0.50 5.33
C ALA A 159 15.71 1.06 4.25
N LYS A 160 16.00 0.29 3.20
CA LYS A 160 16.86 0.65 2.08
C LYS A 160 16.14 0.36 0.76
N SER A 161 16.69 0.84 -0.36
CA SER A 161 16.20 0.52 -1.71
C SER A 161 14.69 0.77 -1.84
N LEU A 162 14.27 1.97 -1.45
CA LEU A 162 12.86 2.34 -1.37
C LEU A 162 12.30 2.61 -2.76
N ALA A 163 11.14 2.02 -3.05
CA ALA A 163 10.39 2.21 -4.28
C ALA A 163 9.04 2.87 -3.98
N LEU A 164 8.66 3.89 -4.76
CA LEU A 164 7.35 4.52 -4.66
C LEU A 164 6.36 3.80 -5.58
N SER A 165 5.27 3.31 -5.01
CA SER A 165 4.14 2.82 -5.79
C SER A 165 3.06 3.90 -5.91
N VAL A 166 2.55 4.09 -7.12
CA VAL A 166 1.42 4.98 -7.43
C VAL A 166 0.33 4.15 -8.11
N SER A 167 -0.86 4.17 -7.55
CA SER A 167 -2.01 3.40 -8.04
C SER A 167 -3.26 4.24 -8.07
N LEU A 168 -4.08 4.06 -9.10
CA LEU A 168 -5.36 4.71 -9.28
C LEU A 168 -6.46 3.66 -9.32
N SER A 169 -7.53 3.87 -8.55
CA SER A 169 -8.55 2.84 -8.27
C SER A 169 -9.19 2.20 -9.51
N GLY A 170 -9.43 2.99 -10.56
CA GLY A 170 -10.00 2.57 -11.85
C GLY A 170 -8.97 2.09 -12.88
N ALA A 171 -7.67 2.14 -12.57
CA ALA A 171 -6.60 1.62 -13.41
C ALA A 171 -5.96 0.32 -12.86
N LEU A 172 -6.44 -0.16 -11.72
CA LEU A 172 -6.09 -1.48 -11.21
C LEU A 172 -6.49 -2.58 -12.23
N PRO A 173 -5.74 -3.68 -12.32
CA PRO A 173 -4.66 -4.09 -11.43
C PRO A 173 -3.30 -3.42 -11.69
N ALA A 174 -3.14 -2.69 -12.80
CA ALA A 174 -1.90 -2.04 -13.15
C ALA A 174 -1.58 -0.90 -12.19
N TYR A 175 -0.31 -0.74 -11.84
CA TYR A 175 0.16 0.37 -11.01
C TYR A 175 1.63 0.69 -11.31
N LEU A 176 2.02 1.95 -11.07
CA LEU A 176 3.40 2.37 -11.27
C LEU A 176 4.24 1.99 -10.06
N LEU A 177 5.46 1.52 -10.32
CA LEU A 177 6.47 1.26 -9.31
C LEU A 177 7.78 1.96 -9.71
N PHE A 178 8.01 3.13 -9.13
CA PHE A 178 9.22 3.91 -9.32
C PHE A 178 10.34 3.39 -8.44
N ARG A 179 11.52 3.15 -9.03
CA ARG A 179 12.72 2.64 -8.35
C ARG A 179 13.93 3.52 -8.53
#